data_AF-A0AAW5KJ27-F1
#
_entry.id   AF-A0AAW5KJ27-F1
#
_cell.length_a   1.000
_cell.length_b   1.000
_cell.length_c   1.000
_cell.angle_alpha   90.00
_cell.angle_beta   90.00
_cell.angle_gamma   90.00
#
_symmetry.space_group_name_H-M   'P 1'
#
loop_
_entity.id
_entity.type
_entity.pdbx_description
1 polymer ?
#
loop_
_entity_poly.entity_id
_entity_poly.type
_entity_poly.pdbx_seq_one_letter_code
_entity_poly.pdbx_strand_id
1 'polypeptide(L)'
;KVKYIADKVDRIESVDSLALAEEISRRCAAIGRRMDILLEVNIGGEASKSGFAKEELEGALPQIAAQPGVRIAGLMAIPPAAEGEGAAPSFREMEKLF
;
A
#
# COMPACT_ATOMS: atom_id res chain seq x y z
N LYS A 1 13.84 -7.75 -0.12
CA LYS A 1 12.77 -8.76 -0.37
C LYS A 1 12.19 -8.66 -1.78
N VAL A 2 11.86 -7.46 -2.28
CA VAL A 2 11.30 -7.23 -3.64
C VAL A 2 12.04 -7.97 -4.78
N LYS A 3 13.39 -8.02 -4.80
CA LYS A 3 14.18 -8.74 -5.83
C LYS A 3 13.87 -10.23 -5.95
N TYR A 4 13.33 -10.84 -4.90
CA TYR A 4 13.08 -12.27 -4.86
C TYR A 4 11.65 -12.64 -5.21
N ILE A 5 10.76 -11.64 -5.30
CA ILE A 5 9.31 -11.84 -5.44
C ILE A 5 8.70 -11.12 -6.65
N ALA A 6 9.37 -10.11 -7.21
CA ALA A 6 8.83 -9.30 -8.32
C ALA A 6 8.45 -10.11 -9.56
N ASP A 7 9.08 -11.27 -9.76
CA ASP A 7 8.82 -12.22 -10.84
C ASP A 7 7.87 -13.38 -10.44
N LYS A 8 7.48 -13.49 -9.16
CA LYS A 8 6.78 -14.67 -8.61
C LYS A 8 5.38 -14.39 -8.09
N VAL A 9 5.01 -13.12 -7.92
CA VAL A 9 3.69 -12.73 -7.42
C VAL A 9 2.99 -11.83 -8.44
N ASP A 10 1.67 -11.76 -8.32
CA ASP A 10 0.84 -10.89 -9.16
C ASP A 10 0.49 -9.57 -8.47
N ARG A 11 0.55 -9.55 -7.14
CA ARG A 11 0.21 -8.38 -6.32
C ARG A 11 1.05 -8.31 -5.05
N ILE A 12 1.38 -7.09 -4.63
CA ILE A 12 2.00 -6.81 -3.32
C ILE A 12 1.04 -5.95 -2.52
N GLU A 13 0.57 -6.45 -1.39
CA GLU A 13 -0.51 -5.81 -0.60
C GLU A 13 0.00 -5.01 0.60
N SER A 14 1.27 -5.15 0.93
CA SER A 14 1.93 -4.52 2.08
C SER A 14 2.87 -3.40 1.66
N VAL A 15 2.43 -2.49 0.78
CA VAL A 15 3.24 -1.35 0.36
C VAL A 15 3.00 -0.21 1.34
N ASP A 16 3.95 0.03 2.23
CA ASP A 16 3.84 0.94 3.37
C ASP A 16 4.54 2.30 3.20
N SER A 17 5.25 2.48 2.08
CA SER A 17 6.10 3.66 1.87
C SER A 17 6.34 3.94 0.38
N LEU A 18 6.58 5.22 0.06
CA LEU A 18 6.93 5.66 -1.29
C LEU A 18 8.20 4.95 -1.79
N ALA A 19 9.23 4.88 -0.94
CA ALA A 19 10.50 4.22 -1.28
C ALA A 19 10.31 2.74 -1.65
N LEU A 20 9.39 2.04 -0.99
CA LEU A 20 9.06 0.65 -1.33
C LEU A 20 8.36 0.58 -2.69
N ALA A 21 7.39 1.46 -2.95
CA ALA A 21 6.69 1.53 -4.23
C ALA A 21 7.66 1.83 -5.40
N GLU A 22 8.61 2.75 -5.21
CA GLU A 22 9.66 3.08 -6.18
C GLU A 22 10.57 1.87 -6.46
N GLU A 23 10.99 1.15 -5.42
CA GLU A 23 11.83 -0.04 -5.59
C GLU A 23 11.09 -1.19 -6.28
N ILE A 24 9.79 -1.35 -6.03
CA ILE A 24 8.92 -2.28 -6.78
C ILE A 24 8.84 -1.86 -8.23
N SER A 25 8.53 -0.58 -8.50
CA SER A 25 8.44 -0.02 -9.85
C SER A 25 9.72 -0.27 -10.64
N ARG A 26 10.87 0.11 -10.08
CA ARG A 26 12.18 -0.04 -10.71
C ARG A 26 12.46 -1.49 -11.08
N ARG A 27 12.14 -2.44 -10.19
CA ARG A 27 12.38 -3.87 -10.44
C ARG A 27 11.43 -4.47 -11.45
N CYS A 28 10.15 -4.11 -11.40
CA CYS A 28 9.15 -4.61 -12.34
C CYS A 28 9.39 -4.04 -13.73
N ALA A 29 9.69 -2.75 -13.83
CA ALA A 29 10.05 -2.10 -15.10
C ALA A 29 11.28 -2.74 -15.75
N ALA A 30 12.30 -3.11 -14.96
CA ALA A 30 13.51 -3.78 -15.46
C ALA A 30 13.24 -5.17 -16.09
N ILE A 31 12.12 -5.82 -15.74
CA ILE A 31 11.71 -7.11 -16.31
C ILE A 31 10.47 -6.98 -17.22
N GLY A 32 10.11 -5.77 -17.63
CA GLY A 32 8.96 -5.52 -18.52
C GLY A 32 7.61 -5.82 -17.88
N ARG A 33 7.50 -5.80 -16.55
CA ARG A 33 6.26 -6.05 -15.81
C ARG A 33 5.75 -4.78 -15.14
N ARG A 34 4.45 -4.78 -14.87
CA ARG A 34 3.78 -3.80 -14.01
C ARG A 34 3.10 -4.55 -12.86
N MET A 35 3.45 -4.22 -11.62
CA MET A 35 2.95 -4.90 -10.42
C MET A 35 1.71 -4.19 -9.88
N ASP A 36 0.67 -4.96 -9.58
CA ASP A 36 -0.44 -4.44 -8.79
C ASP A 36 0.00 -4.26 -7.34
N ILE A 37 -0.31 -3.11 -6.77
CA ILE A 37 -0.01 -2.83 -5.37
C ILE A 37 -1.25 -2.36 -4.62
N LEU A 38 -1.36 -2.78 -3.37
CA LEU A 38 -2.23 -2.12 -2.39
C LEU A 38 -1.35 -1.31 -1.45
N LEU A 39 -1.80 -0.09 -1.14
CA LEU A 39 -1.11 0.78 -0.20
C LEU A 39 -1.61 0.46 1.21
N GLU A 40 -0.70 0.03 2.08
CA GLU A 40 -0.98 -0.28 3.47
C GLU A 40 -1.11 1.02 4.25
N VAL A 41 -2.27 1.24 4.89
CA VAL A 41 -2.57 2.45 5.66
C VAL A 41 -2.62 2.09 7.14
N ASN A 42 -1.90 2.87 7.96
CA ASN A 42 -1.99 2.79 9.41
C ASN A 42 -3.29 3.47 9.89
N ILE A 43 -4.42 2.81 9.66
CA ILE A 43 -5.75 3.37 9.92
C ILE A 43 -6.01 3.63 11.41
N GLY A 44 -5.30 2.93 12.31
CA GLY A 44 -5.40 3.09 13.76
C GLY A 44 -4.47 4.16 14.34
N GLY A 45 -3.54 4.70 13.56
CA GLY A 45 -2.54 5.67 14.04
C GLY A 45 -1.61 5.11 15.13
N GLU A 46 -1.46 3.78 15.21
CA GLU A 46 -0.63 3.15 16.23
C GLU A 46 0.85 3.25 15.84
N ALA A 47 1.68 3.87 16.67
CA ALA A 47 3.10 4.07 16.38
C ALA A 47 3.90 2.76 16.19
N SER A 48 3.37 1.63 16.66
CA SER A 48 3.95 0.29 16.51
C SER A 48 3.63 -0.38 15.17
N LYS A 49 2.72 0.18 14.37
CA LYS A 49 2.24 -0.43 13.12
C LYS A 49 2.86 0.23 11.89
N SER A 50 3.09 -0.59 10.86
CA SER A 50 3.48 -0.16 9.52
C SER A 50 2.31 0.48 8.76
N GLY A 51 2.63 1.10 7.63
CA GLY A 51 1.67 1.72 6.72
C GLY A 51 1.79 3.23 6.70
N PHE A 52 1.26 3.82 5.62
CA PHE A 52 1.17 5.26 5.47
C PHE A 52 0.27 5.87 6.56
N ALA A 53 0.68 7.00 7.11
CA ALA A 53 -0.27 7.90 7.73
C ALA A 53 -1.23 8.47 6.67
N LYS A 54 -2.44 8.88 7.06
CA LYS A 54 -3.44 9.40 6.11
C LYS A 54 -2.89 10.60 5.33
N GLU A 55 -2.18 11.48 6.01
CA GLU A 55 -1.59 12.70 5.45
C GLU A 55 -0.42 12.39 4.50
N GLU A 56 0.36 11.34 4.80
CA GLU A 56 1.46 10.90 3.94
C GLU A 56 0.95 10.25 2.65
N LEU A 57 -0.17 9.50 2.75
CA LEU A 57 -0.79 8.83 1.62
C LEU A 57 -1.18 9.83 0.54
N GLU A 58 -1.81 10.95 0.90
CA GLU A 58 -2.23 11.99 -0.07
C GLU A 58 -1.06 12.52 -0.89
N GLY A 59 0.10 12.75 -0.26
CA GLY A 59 1.32 13.21 -0.95
C GLY A 59 2.01 12.11 -1.76
N ALA A 60 1.93 10.86 -1.32
CA ALA A 60 2.57 9.72 -1.97
C ALA A 60 1.79 9.22 -3.20
N LEU A 61 0.45 9.24 -3.16
CA LEU A 61 -0.43 8.75 -4.23
C LEU A 61 -0.04 9.25 -5.64
N PRO A 62 0.09 10.56 -5.91
CA PRO A 62 0.44 11.03 -7.25
C PRO A 62 1.84 10.59 -7.68
N GLN A 63 2.78 10.51 -6.73
CA GLN A 63 4.16 10.08 -7.01
C GLN A 63 4.21 8.60 -7.36
N ILE A 64 3.46 7.76 -6.63
CA ILE A 64 3.35 6.32 -6.89
C ILE A 64 2.58 6.07 -8.19
N ALA A 65 1.51 6.82 -8.46
CA ALA A 65 0.72 6.67 -9.67
C ALA A 65 1.51 6.97 -10.96
N ALA A 66 2.51 7.85 -10.87
CA ALA A 66 3.42 8.19 -11.98
C ALA A 66 4.47 7.10 -12.28
N GLN A 67 4.63 6.11 -11.40
CA GLN A 67 5.64 5.07 -11.54
C GLN A 67 5.23 4.04 -12.62
N PRO A 68 6.10 3.75 -13.61
CA PRO A 68 5.74 2.90 -14.74
C PRO A 68 5.63 1.42 -14.39
N GLY A 69 6.35 0.95 -13.36
CA GLY A 69 6.41 -0.45 -12.96
C GLY A 69 5.36 -0.87 -11.94
N VAL A 70 4.47 0.03 -11.52
CA VAL A 70 3.39 -0.28 -10.56
C VAL A 70 2.03 0.26 -11.01
N ARG A 71 0.96 -0.37 -10.52
CA ARG A 71 -0.42 0.10 -10.62
C ARG A 71 -1.05 0.05 -9.23
N ILE A 72 -1.54 1.18 -8.75
CA ILE A 72 -2.31 1.24 -7.50
C ILE A 72 -3.65 0.55 -7.76
N ALA A 73 -3.89 -0.57 -7.09
CA ALA A 73 -5.09 -1.39 -7.22
C ALA A 73 -6.09 -1.17 -6.07
N GLY A 74 -5.71 -0.38 -5.07
CA GLY A 74 -6.54 -0.05 -3.90
C GLY A 74 -5.69 0.15 -2.65
N LEU A 75 -6.36 0.05 -1.50
CA LEU A 75 -5.74 0.19 -0.19
C LEU A 75 -5.81 -1.13 0.59
N MET A 76 -4.93 -1.28 1.57
CA MET A 76 -4.89 -2.36 2.54
C MET A 76 -4.77 -1.76 3.94
N ALA A 77 -5.41 -2.36 4.94
CA ALA A 77 -5.19 -1.98 6.34
C ALA A 77 -5.37 -3.19 7.25
N ILE A 78 -4.68 -3.16 8.39
CA ILE A 78 -4.86 -4.10 9.49
C ILE A 78 -5.50 -3.33 10.65
N PRO A 79 -6.83 -3.44 10.83
CA PRO A 79 -7.55 -2.73 11.88
C PRO A 79 -7.00 -3.08 13.27
N PRO A 80 -7.08 -2.16 14.25
CA PRO A 80 -6.89 -2.52 15.65
C PRO A 80 -7.83 -3.64 16.08
N ALA A 81 -7.41 -4.43 17.07
CA ALA A 81 -8.33 -5.33 17.74
C ALA A 81 -9.43 -4.49 18.41
N ALA A 82 -10.68 -4.80 18.13
CA ALA A 82 -11.83 -4.05 18.61
C ALA A 82 -12.88 -5.00 19.20
N GLU A 83 -13.55 -4.56 20.26
CA GLU A 83 -14.81 -5.12 20.75
C GLU A 83 -15.99 -4.37 20.11
N GLY A 84 -17.17 -4.98 20.01
CA GLY A 84 -18.36 -4.32 19.42
C GLY A 84 -18.41 -4.38 17.88
N GLU A 85 -18.50 -3.25 17.19
CA GLU A 85 -18.65 -3.19 15.71
C GLU A 85 -17.46 -3.76 14.92
N GLY A 86 -16.40 -4.22 15.60
CA GLY A 86 -15.24 -4.84 15.00
C GLY A 86 -14.48 -3.88 14.07
N ALA A 87 -14.07 -4.37 12.90
CA ALA A 87 -13.29 -3.61 11.92
C ALA A 87 -14.12 -2.66 11.03
N ALA A 88 -15.46 -2.69 11.10
CA ALA A 88 -16.32 -1.93 10.20
C ALA A 88 -16.07 -0.41 10.22
N PRO A 89 -15.82 0.25 11.37
CA PRO A 89 -15.44 1.66 11.38
C PRO A 89 -14.16 1.95 10.61
N SER A 90 -13.13 1.11 10.75
CA SER A 90 -11.86 1.29 10.03
C SER A 90 -12.04 1.16 8.52
N PHE A 91 -12.85 0.22 8.05
CA PHE A 91 -13.09 0.07 6.61
C PHE A 91 -13.92 1.23 6.01
N ARG A 92 -14.89 1.78 6.76
CA ARG A 92 -15.61 3.00 6.35
C ARG A 92 -14.70 4.22 6.25
N GLU A 93 -13.66 4.29 7.07
CA GLU A 93 -12.64 5.34 6.95
C GLU A 93 -11.74 5.12 5.74
N MET A 94 -11.42 3.87 5.41
CA MET A 94 -10.64 3.52 4.21
C MET A 94 -11.37 3.89 2.92
N GLU A 95 -12.70 3.67 2.85
CA GLU A 95 -13.53 4.08 1.70
C GLU A 95 -13.52 5.59 1.42
N LYS A 96 -13.14 6.42 2.39
CA LYS A 96 -13.03 7.88 2.20
C LYS A 96 -11.69 8.31 1.61
N LEU A 97 -10.69 7.43 1.60
CA LEU A 97 -9.32 7.72 1.20
C LEU A 97 -9.03 7.34 -0.26
N PHE A 98 -9.91 6.56 -0.92
CA PHE A 98 -9.72 6.03 -2.27
C PHE A 98 -11.05 5.94 -3.01
#